data_AF-A0A9N9NY14-F1
#
_entry.id   AF-A0A9N9NY14-F1
#
_cell.length_a   1.000
_cell.length_b   1.000
_cell.length_c   1.000
_cell.angle_alpha   90.00
_cell.angle_beta   90.00
_cell.angle_gamma   90.00
#
_symmetry.space_group_name_H-M   'P 1'
#
loop_
_entity.id
_entity.type
_entity.pdbx_description
1 polymer ?
#
loop_
_entity_poly.entity_id
_entity_poly.type
_entity_poly.pdbx_seq_one_letter_code
_entity_poly.pdbx_strand_id
1 'polypeptide(L)'
;MIQKSDLFYQIPTHKLTFNNFSHYRCIADILNLVVSAGLNFLEDSIKRLRKLIKTIRKLSKILEDFQQLATLDNKSFLVPILDCKTRWNSIYQMIKRACLLYKSINMLLVKHSSLKTYIPNKEDWQIYKDLVILLEQFNEATIELSSQTYSTIAHAQIILLALRNNLKSDRGEDFLLEEVVNTILSKYIEYFNLITEFLHISAFLDPRYKKLLSKKVSSFYQKLKHTSQQAQIMNDKAHKYWLFAEADKTIKLLDW
;
A
#
# COMPACT_ATOMS: atom_id res chain seq x y z
N MET A 1 -21.99 -24.76 -15.72
CA MET A 1 -21.89 -23.30 -15.54
C MET A 1 -20.82 -23.04 -14.49
N ILE A 2 -19.60 -22.73 -14.91
CA ILE A 2 -18.50 -22.38 -14.01
C ILE A 2 -18.44 -20.85 -13.97
N GLN A 3 -18.47 -20.27 -12.78
CA GLN A 3 -18.50 -18.81 -12.56
C GLN A 3 -17.19 -18.18 -13.06
N LYS A 4 -17.30 -17.03 -13.74
CA LYS A 4 -16.18 -16.22 -14.27
C LYS A 4 -15.15 -15.76 -13.21
N SER A 5 -15.40 -15.99 -11.93
CA SER A 5 -14.49 -15.64 -10.82
C SER A 5 -13.29 -16.57 -10.70
N ASP A 6 -13.41 -17.83 -11.14
CA ASP A 6 -12.43 -18.87 -10.78
C ASP A 6 -11.30 -19.01 -11.82
N LEU A 7 -11.44 -18.37 -12.99
CA LEU A 7 -10.44 -18.34 -14.05
C LEU A 7 -9.32 -17.31 -13.83
N PHE A 8 -9.46 -16.39 -12.88
CA PHE A 8 -8.44 -15.37 -12.60
C PHE A 8 -7.34 -15.82 -11.62
N TYR A 9 -7.52 -16.96 -10.94
CA TYR A 9 -6.61 -17.44 -9.91
C TYR A 9 -5.59 -18.50 -10.40
N GLN A 10 -5.59 -18.85 -11.69
CA GLN A 10 -4.69 -19.88 -12.25
C GLN A 10 -3.85 -19.42 -13.46
N ILE A 11 -3.72 -18.11 -13.72
CA ILE A 11 -2.90 -17.66 -14.84
C ILE A 11 -1.50 -17.31 -14.33
N PRO A 12 -0.43 -17.96 -14.81
CA PRO A 12 0.94 -17.55 -14.54
C PRO A 12 1.13 -16.09 -14.94
N THR A 13 2.11 -15.47 -14.28
CA THR A 13 2.62 -14.13 -14.55
C THR A 13 2.92 -13.91 -16.04
N HIS A 14 3.29 -12.69 -16.42
CA HIS A 14 3.71 -12.30 -17.78
C HIS A 14 2.59 -11.70 -18.65
N LYS A 15 2.62 -10.38 -18.80
CA LYS A 15 2.34 -9.63 -20.04
C LYS A 15 1.39 -10.36 -21.02
N LEU A 16 0.09 -10.31 -20.76
CA LEU A 16 -0.91 -10.82 -21.70
C LEU A 16 -0.91 -9.92 -22.93
N THR A 17 -0.24 -10.35 -24.00
CA THR A 17 -0.36 -9.73 -25.32
C THR A 17 -1.61 -10.25 -26.01
N PHE A 18 -2.74 -9.59 -25.78
CA PHE A 18 -3.92 -9.75 -26.62
C PHE A 18 -3.83 -8.72 -27.75
N ASN A 19 -3.83 -9.16 -29.01
CA ASN A 19 -3.86 -8.29 -30.20
C ASN A 19 -2.92 -7.08 -30.14
N ASN A 20 -1.61 -7.27 -29.94
CA ASN A 20 -0.57 -6.23 -29.90
C ASN A 20 -0.61 -5.23 -28.74
N PHE A 21 -1.46 -5.42 -27.72
CA PHE A 21 -1.45 -4.56 -26.52
C PHE A 21 -0.65 -5.20 -25.37
N SER A 22 0.18 -4.41 -24.68
CA SER A 22 0.84 -4.84 -23.44
C SER A 22 -0.05 -4.54 -22.24
N HIS A 23 -0.54 -5.56 -21.54
CA HIS A 23 -1.28 -5.39 -20.29
C HIS A 23 -0.33 -5.28 -19.09
N TYR A 24 -0.45 -4.18 -18.34
CA TYR A 24 0.27 -3.95 -17.09
C TYR A 24 -0.71 -4.00 -15.92
N ARG A 25 -0.32 -4.71 -14.84
CA ARG A 25 -1.13 -4.73 -13.62
C ARG A 25 -1.04 -3.38 -12.93
N CYS A 26 -2.17 -2.89 -12.42
CA CYS A 26 -2.21 -1.66 -11.62
C CYS A 26 -1.32 -1.81 -10.38
N ILE A 27 -0.54 -0.77 -10.05
CA ILE A 27 0.35 -0.80 -8.87
C ILE A 27 -0.47 -0.92 -7.58
N ALA A 28 -1.64 -0.29 -7.51
CA ALA A 28 -2.55 -0.45 -6.37
C ALA A 28 -2.98 -1.92 -6.19
N ASP A 29 -3.24 -2.65 -7.28
CA ASP A 29 -3.56 -4.09 -7.21
C ASP A 29 -2.36 -4.92 -6.77
N ILE A 30 -1.15 -4.56 -7.20
CA ILE A 30 0.09 -5.20 -6.74
C ILE A 30 0.27 -5.01 -5.24
N LEU A 31 0.14 -3.76 -4.75
CA LEU A 31 0.21 -3.47 -3.32
C LEU A 31 -0.87 -4.23 -2.55
N ASN A 32 -2.08 -4.36 -3.10
CA ASN A 32 -3.14 -5.15 -2.49
C ASN A 32 -2.78 -6.64 -2.37
N LEU A 33 -2.22 -7.25 -3.40
CA LEU A 33 -1.77 -8.64 -3.35
C LEU A 33 -0.63 -8.87 -2.36
N VAL A 34 0.35 -7.97 -2.37
CA VAL A 34 1.53 -8.03 -1.50
C VAL A 34 1.12 -7.94 -0.02
N VAL A 35 0.34 -6.91 0.33
CA VAL A 35 -0.09 -6.70 1.72
C VAL A 35 -1.01 -7.84 2.17
N SER A 36 -1.97 -8.25 1.33
CA SER A 36 -2.90 -9.33 1.70
C SER A 36 -2.19 -10.63 2.01
N ALA A 37 -1.08 -10.93 1.32
CA ALA A 37 -0.29 -12.11 1.61
C ALA A 37 0.32 -12.11 3.01
N GLY A 38 0.81 -10.96 3.49
CA GLY A 38 1.30 -10.84 4.87
C GLY A 38 0.16 -10.92 5.88
N LEU A 39 -0.99 -10.30 5.58
CA LEU A 39 -2.14 -10.31 6.48
C LEU A 39 -2.76 -11.70 6.70
N ASN A 40 -2.53 -12.66 5.79
CA ASN A 40 -3.02 -14.03 5.95
C ASN A 40 -2.45 -14.72 7.19
N PHE A 41 -1.23 -14.39 7.62
CA PHE A 41 -0.65 -14.93 8.87
C PHE A 41 -1.39 -14.43 10.11
N LEU A 42 -2.04 -13.28 10.02
CA LEU A 42 -2.76 -12.64 11.10
C LEU A 42 -4.28 -12.83 10.99
N GLU A 43 -4.74 -13.72 10.10
CA GLU A 43 -6.17 -13.83 9.75
C GLU A 43 -7.04 -14.09 10.98
N ASP A 44 -6.60 -14.96 11.89
CA ASP A 44 -7.34 -15.29 13.11
C ASP A 44 -7.38 -14.15 14.12
N SER A 45 -6.28 -13.41 14.28
CA SER A 45 -6.25 -12.21 15.09
C SER A 45 -7.20 -11.16 14.52
N ILE A 46 -7.12 -10.88 13.22
CA ILE A 46 -8.01 -9.93 12.54
C ILE A 46 -9.48 -10.39 12.63
N LYS A 47 -9.77 -11.70 12.54
CA LYS A 47 -11.11 -12.26 12.75
C LYS A 47 -11.65 -12.00 14.15
N ARG A 48 -10.83 -12.10 15.20
CA ARG A 48 -11.23 -11.78 16.58
C ARG A 48 -11.65 -10.31 16.68
N LEU A 49 -10.79 -9.40 16.22
CA LEU A 49 -11.10 -7.96 16.21
C LEU A 49 -12.37 -7.66 15.40
N ARG A 50 -12.50 -8.24 14.20
CA ARG A 50 -13.67 -8.09 13.34
C ARG A 50 -14.96 -8.53 14.03
N LYS A 51 -14.94 -9.66 14.74
CA LYS A 51 -16.10 -10.15 15.51
C LYS A 51 -16.46 -9.18 16.63
N LEU A 52 -15.48 -8.70 17.39
CA LEU A 52 -15.70 -7.70 18.44
C LEU A 52 -16.37 -6.44 17.90
N ILE A 53 -15.79 -5.82 16.87
CA ILE A 53 -16.32 -4.60 16.25
C ILE A 53 -17.71 -4.82 15.67
N LYS A 54 -17.95 -5.97 15.02
CA LYS A 54 -19.26 -6.33 14.49
C LYS A 54 -20.32 -6.44 15.59
N THR A 55 -19.98 -7.02 16.73
CA THR A 55 -20.89 -7.17 17.88
C THR A 55 -21.23 -5.81 18.49
N ILE A 56 -20.22 -4.94 18.70
CA ILE A 56 -20.42 -3.58 19.20
C ILE A 56 -21.37 -2.79 18.28
N ARG A 57 -21.18 -2.90 16.95
CA ARG A 57 -22.02 -2.20 15.97
C ARG A 57 -23.44 -2.76 15.85
N LYS A 58 -23.62 -4.07 16.07
CA LYS A 58 -24.92 -4.75 15.88
C LYS A 58 -25.88 -4.49 17.04
N LEU A 59 -25.36 -4.37 18.26
CA LEU A 59 -26.18 -4.29 19.46
C LEU A 59 -26.38 -2.82 19.85
N SER A 60 -27.59 -2.30 19.61
CA SER A 60 -27.95 -0.88 19.83
C SER A 60 -27.59 -0.40 21.25
N LYS A 61 -27.98 -1.15 22.28
CA LYS A 61 -27.68 -0.84 23.68
C LYS A 61 -26.17 -0.77 23.97
N ILE A 62 -25.39 -1.65 23.36
CA ILE A 62 -23.93 -1.66 23.51
C ILE A 62 -23.31 -0.47 22.77
N LEU A 63 -23.84 -0.10 21.60
CA LEU A 63 -23.38 1.06 20.84
C LEU A 63 -23.67 2.37 21.58
N GLU A 64 -24.84 2.51 22.18
CA GLU A 64 -25.21 3.67 23.02
C GLU A 64 -24.30 3.77 24.25
N ASP A 65 -24.10 2.66 24.96
CA ASP A 65 -23.17 2.59 26.08
C ASP A 65 -21.73 2.94 25.66
N PHE A 66 -21.32 2.47 24.48
CA PHE A 66 -20.00 2.76 23.92
C PHE A 66 -19.85 4.23 23.55
N GLN A 67 -20.90 4.86 23.01
CA GLN A 67 -20.94 6.30 22.74
C GLN A 67 -20.75 7.11 24.01
N GLN A 68 -21.51 6.78 25.07
CA GLN A 68 -21.42 7.45 26.37
C GLN A 68 -20.01 7.32 26.98
N LEU A 69 -19.44 6.12 26.97
CA LEU A 69 -18.10 5.86 27.49
C LEU A 69 -17.00 6.58 26.68
N ALA A 70 -17.17 6.68 25.36
CA ALA A 70 -16.22 7.38 24.51
C ALA A 70 -16.28 8.91 24.69
N THR A 71 -17.47 9.49 24.92
CA THR A 71 -17.61 10.92 25.24
C THR A 71 -16.97 11.30 26.58
N LEU A 72 -16.95 10.37 27.55
CA LEU A 72 -16.27 10.57 28.83
C LEU A 72 -14.73 10.54 28.71
N ASP A 73 -14.19 10.01 27.61
CA ASP A 73 -12.75 9.93 27.36
C ASP A 73 -12.18 11.18 26.65
N ASN A 74 -12.93 12.29 26.60
CA ASN A 74 -12.53 13.57 26.00
C ASN A 74 -12.04 13.50 24.54
N LYS A 75 -12.47 12.48 23.79
CA LYS A 75 -12.29 12.40 22.34
C LYS A 75 -13.65 12.51 21.68
N SER A 76 -13.75 13.31 20.61
CA SER A 76 -14.91 13.29 19.71
C SER A 76 -15.23 11.83 19.37
N PHE A 77 -16.47 11.39 19.61
CA PHE A 77 -16.86 10.00 19.43
C PHE A 77 -16.48 9.52 18.02
N LEU A 78 -15.59 8.54 17.94
CA LEU A 78 -15.22 7.89 16.70
C LEU A 78 -16.03 6.60 16.55
N VAL A 79 -16.92 6.56 15.56
CA VAL A 79 -17.70 5.35 15.26
C VAL A 79 -16.76 4.18 14.91
N PRO A 80 -16.94 2.97 15.49
CA PRO A 80 -16.19 1.79 15.08
C PRO A 80 -16.42 1.47 13.59
N ILE A 81 -15.35 1.19 12.84
CA ILE A 81 -15.41 0.88 11.41
C ILE A 81 -15.22 -0.62 11.22
N LEU A 82 -16.09 -1.27 10.43
CA LEU A 82 -15.94 -2.67 10.04
C LEU A 82 -15.21 -2.74 8.69
N ASP A 83 -14.31 -3.70 8.55
CA ASP A 83 -13.55 -3.90 7.32
C ASP A 83 -14.40 -4.49 6.18
N CYS A 84 -13.93 -4.28 4.96
CA CYS A 84 -14.38 -4.94 3.74
C CYS A 84 -13.39 -6.06 3.41
N LYS A 85 -13.86 -7.31 3.46
CA LYS A 85 -13.02 -8.52 3.32
C LYS A 85 -12.08 -8.53 2.11
N THR A 86 -12.44 -7.84 1.03
CA THR A 86 -11.70 -7.86 -0.24
C THR A 86 -10.63 -6.78 -0.37
N ARG A 87 -10.50 -5.84 0.59
CA ARG A 87 -9.54 -4.72 0.50
C ARG A 87 -8.75 -4.55 1.79
N TRP A 88 -7.44 -4.72 1.71
CA TRP A 88 -6.55 -4.57 2.87
C TRP A 88 -6.62 -3.16 3.49
N ASN A 89 -6.83 -2.09 2.70
CA ASN A 89 -6.95 -0.73 3.23
C ASN A 89 -8.07 -0.62 4.26
N SER A 90 -9.17 -1.35 4.06
CA SER A 90 -10.29 -1.34 5.01
C SER A 90 -9.98 -2.11 6.30
N ILE A 91 -9.14 -3.16 6.21
CA ILE A 91 -8.59 -3.86 7.38
C ILE A 91 -7.69 -2.89 8.16
N TYR A 92 -6.78 -2.20 7.49
CA TYR A 92 -5.94 -1.16 8.10
C TYR A 92 -6.78 -0.09 8.82
N GLN A 93 -7.83 0.44 8.18
CA GLN A 93 -8.70 1.45 8.79
C GLN A 93 -9.45 0.91 10.01
N MET A 94 -9.93 -0.34 9.97
CA MET A 94 -10.56 -0.99 11.12
C MET A 94 -9.58 -1.12 12.30
N ILE A 95 -8.36 -1.60 12.04
CA ILE A 95 -7.34 -1.80 13.07
C ILE A 95 -6.89 -0.44 13.64
N LYS A 96 -6.57 0.54 12.79
CA LYS A 96 -6.22 1.91 13.22
C LYS A 96 -7.31 2.51 14.11
N ARG A 97 -8.58 2.39 13.69
CA ARG A 97 -9.72 2.87 14.48
C ARG A 97 -9.86 2.12 15.81
N ALA A 98 -9.68 0.81 15.82
CA ALA A 98 -9.74 0.01 17.05
C ALA A 98 -8.64 0.38 18.04
N CYS A 99 -7.41 0.61 17.58
CA CYS A 99 -6.31 1.08 18.42
C CYS A 99 -6.61 2.45 19.06
N LEU A 100 -7.20 3.39 18.31
CA LEU A 100 -7.62 4.69 18.84
C LEU A 100 -8.72 4.57 19.91
N LEU A 101 -9.60 3.59 19.76
CA LEU A 101 -10.72 3.29 20.65
C LEU A 101 -10.39 2.30 21.77
N TYR A 102 -9.13 1.88 21.89
CA TYR A 102 -8.71 0.81 22.81
C TYR A 102 -9.19 1.02 24.25
N LYS A 103 -9.08 2.25 24.76
CA LYS A 103 -9.51 2.59 26.13
C LYS A 103 -11.03 2.46 26.29
N SER A 104 -11.81 3.02 25.37
CA SER A 104 -13.27 2.92 25.37
C SER A 104 -13.74 1.46 25.22
N ILE A 105 -13.05 0.67 24.39
CA ILE A 105 -13.32 -0.76 24.22
C ILE A 105 -13.11 -1.48 25.55
N ASN A 106 -11.99 -1.24 26.24
CA ASN A 106 -11.73 -1.87 27.54
C ASN A 106 -12.78 -1.51 28.60
N MET A 107 -13.22 -0.25 28.67
CA MET A 107 -14.31 0.15 29.57
C MET A 107 -15.63 -0.56 29.25
N LEU A 108 -15.95 -0.69 27.95
CA LEU A 108 -17.14 -1.40 27.50
C LEU A 108 -17.09 -2.89 27.89
N LEU A 109 -15.93 -3.53 27.81
CA LEU A 109 -15.72 -4.94 28.19
C LEU A 109 -15.87 -5.17 29.70
N VAL A 110 -15.61 -4.16 30.53
CA VAL A 110 -15.93 -4.20 31.97
C VAL A 110 -17.43 -4.16 32.19
N LYS A 111 -18.15 -3.29 31.46
CA LYS A 111 -19.61 -3.14 31.56
C LYS A 111 -20.38 -4.34 31.00
N HIS A 112 -19.90 -4.93 29.90
CA HIS A 112 -20.55 -6.02 29.17
C HIS A 112 -19.67 -7.26 29.12
N SER A 113 -19.81 -8.14 30.12
CA SER A 113 -19.03 -9.39 30.24
C SER A 113 -19.27 -10.36 29.07
N SER A 114 -20.42 -10.29 28.40
CA SER A 114 -20.75 -11.10 27.22
C SER A 114 -19.84 -10.85 26.01
N LEU A 115 -19.20 -9.68 25.94
CA LEU A 115 -18.23 -9.35 24.90
C LEU A 115 -16.87 -10.02 25.12
N LYS A 116 -16.61 -10.58 26.32
CA LYS A 116 -15.31 -11.16 26.68
C LYS A 116 -14.91 -12.34 25.81
N THR A 117 -15.88 -13.05 25.25
CA THR A 117 -15.68 -14.20 24.36
C THR A 117 -14.93 -13.85 23.06
N TYR A 118 -14.94 -12.59 22.63
CA TYR A 118 -14.35 -12.14 21.35
C TYR A 118 -13.18 -11.17 21.53
N ILE A 119 -12.61 -11.07 22.74
CA ILE A 119 -11.54 -10.13 23.05
C ILE A 119 -10.22 -10.54 22.38
N PRO A 120 -9.57 -9.65 21.62
CA PRO A 120 -8.16 -9.81 21.28
C PRO A 120 -7.28 -9.76 22.53
N ASN A 121 -6.31 -10.67 22.64
CA ASN A 121 -5.42 -10.76 23.79
C ASN A 121 -4.40 -9.59 23.81
N LYS A 122 -3.59 -9.47 24.87
CA LYS A 122 -2.61 -8.37 24.97
C LYS A 122 -1.62 -8.35 23.81
N GLU A 123 -1.20 -9.52 23.35
CA GLU A 123 -0.30 -9.71 22.22
C GLU A 123 -0.93 -9.26 20.90
N ASP A 124 -2.21 -9.58 20.65
CA ASP A 124 -2.99 -9.13 19.51
C ASP A 124 -3.00 -7.61 19.43
N TRP A 125 -3.19 -6.92 20.56
CA TRP A 125 -3.15 -5.46 20.60
C TRP A 125 -1.78 -4.88 20.31
N GLN A 126 -0.70 -5.59 20.64
CA GLN A 126 0.65 -5.20 20.26
C GLN A 126 0.88 -5.39 18.75
N ILE A 127 0.52 -6.57 18.24
CA ILE A 127 0.47 -6.89 16.79
C ILE A 127 -0.29 -5.80 16.02
N TYR A 128 -1.46 -5.35 16.50
CA TYR A 128 -2.25 -4.32 15.84
C TYR A 128 -1.56 -2.96 15.78
N LYS A 129 -0.85 -2.55 16.84
CA LYS A 129 -0.10 -1.29 16.84
C LYS A 129 1.04 -1.33 15.84
N ASP A 130 1.81 -2.41 15.86
CA ASP A 130 2.96 -2.59 14.96
C ASP A 130 2.50 -2.71 13.51
N LEU A 131 1.37 -3.38 13.27
CA LEU A 131 0.78 -3.51 11.95
C LEU A 131 0.24 -2.17 11.43
N VAL A 132 -0.32 -1.31 12.27
CA VAL A 132 -0.75 0.04 11.86
C VAL A 132 0.44 0.86 11.36
N ILE A 133 1.57 0.82 12.07
CA ILE A 133 2.79 1.53 11.66
C ILE A 133 3.32 0.99 10.33
N LEU A 134 3.37 -0.33 10.18
CA LEU A 134 3.84 -0.97 8.95
C LEU A 134 2.94 -0.63 7.74
N LEU A 135 1.62 -0.72 7.91
CA LEU A 135 0.65 -0.54 6.82
C LEU A 135 0.37 0.92 6.45
N GLU A 136 0.70 1.87 7.32
CA GLU A 136 0.47 3.30 7.07
C GLU A 136 1.17 3.76 5.80
N GLN A 137 2.42 3.37 5.60
CA GLN A 137 3.20 3.73 4.40
C GLN A 137 2.62 3.13 3.13
N PHE A 138 2.12 1.90 3.19
CA PHE A 138 1.42 1.28 2.07
C PHE A 138 0.11 2.01 1.76
N ASN A 139 -0.55 2.56 2.77
CA ASN A 139 -1.85 3.20 2.60
C ASN A 139 -1.64 4.58 1.97
N GLU A 140 -0.66 5.33 2.45
CA GLU A 140 -0.21 6.58 1.83
C GLU A 140 0.23 6.36 0.38
N ALA A 141 1.07 5.35 0.13
CA ALA A 141 1.50 4.99 -1.22
C ALA A 141 0.32 4.65 -2.13
N THR A 142 -0.68 3.92 -1.62
CA THR A 142 -1.86 3.54 -2.41
C THR A 142 -2.73 4.75 -2.72
N ILE A 143 -2.94 5.66 -1.76
CA ILE A 143 -3.70 6.91 -1.99
C ILE A 143 -3.01 7.75 -3.08
N GLU A 144 -1.70 7.96 -2.92
CA GLU A 144 -0.87 8.74 -3.84
C GLU A 144 -0.90 8.15 -5.27
N LEU A 145 -0.77 6.83 -5.39
CA LEU A 145 -0.75 6.14 -6.69
C LEU A 145 -2.13 5.94 -7.31
N SER A 146 -3.19 6.09 -6.52
CA SER A 146 -4.58 6.06 -7.00
C SER A 146 -5.07 7.44 -7.44
N SER A 147 -4.26 8.49 -7.27
CA SER A 147 -4.58 9.83 -7.77
C SER A 147 -4.72 9.84 -9.29
N GLN A 148 -5.70 10.60 -9.77
CA GLN A 148 -5.95 10.82 -11.21
C GLN A 148 -5.61 12.26 -11.64
N THR A 149 -5.11 13.08 -10.72
CA THR A 149 -4.89 14.52 -10.96
C THR A 149 -3.54 14.84 -11.60
N TYR A 150 -2.60 13.89 -11.59
CA TYR A 150 -1.28 14.02 -12.19
C TYR A 150 -0.74 12.64 -12.64
N SER A 151 0.35 12.66 -13.41
CA SER A 151 1.04 11.44 -13.81
C SER A 151 1.67 10.73 -12.60
N THR A 152 1.01 9.67 -12.12
CA THR A 152 1.46 8.87 -10.97
C THR A 152 2.59 7.91 -11.34
N ILE A 153 2.72 7.51 -12.60
CA ILE A 153 3.69 6.51 -13.05
C ILE A 153 5.15 6.94 -12.87
N ALA A 154 5.44 8.24 -13.02
CA ALA A 154 6.77 8.80 -12.73
C ALA A 154 7.09 8.80 -11.23
N HIS A 155 6.10 9.09 -10.39
CA HIS A 155 6.23 9.08 -8.92
C HIS A 155 6.34 7.66 -8.36
N ALA A 156 5.72 6.69 -9.04
CA ALA A 156 5.62 5.33 -8.55
C ALA A 156 6.97 4.68 -8.29
N GLN A 157 7.98 4.96 -9.13
CA GLN A 157 9.32 4.45 -8.89
C GLN A 157 9.88 4.91 -7.53
N ILE A 158 9.67 6.17 -7.16
CA ILE A 158 10.21 6.74 -5.93
C ILE A 158 9.47 6.15 -4.72
N ILE A 159 8.15 6.10 -4.78
CA ILE A 159 7.29 5.54 -3.72
C ILE A 159 7.63 4.06 -3.49
N LEU A 160 7.75 3.29 -4.55
CA LEU A 160 8.08 1.86 -4.46
C LEU A 160 9.50 1.62 -3.93
N LEU A 161 10.47 2.49 -4.27
CA LEU A 161 11.80 2.40 -3.64
C LEU A 161 11.77 2.73 -2.15
N ALA A 162 10.97 3.72 -1.74
CA ALA A 162 10.80 4.07 -0.34
C ALA A 162 10.19 2.91 0.46
N LEU A 163 9.11 2.30 -0.05
CA LEU A 163 8.49 1.12 0.56
C LEU A 163 9.49 -0.04 0.70
N ARG A 164 10.29 -0.31 -0.34
CA ARG A 164 11.31 -1.36 -0.30
C ARG A 164 12.34 -1.13 0.80
N ASN A 165 12.81 0.11 0.94
CA ASN A 165 13.79 0.46 1.95
C ASN A 165 13.21 0.35 3.36
N ASN A 166 11.95 0.75 3.55
CA ASN A 166 11.27 0.53 4.82
C ASN A 166 11.12 -0.95 5.13
N LEU A 167 10.68 -1.78 4.18
CA LEU A 167 10.55 -3.23 4.43
C LEU A 167 11.87 -3.87 4.87
N LYS A 168 13.00 -3.38 4.34
CA LYS A 168 14.35 -3.85 4.69
C LYS A 168 14.94 -3.24 5.96
N SER A 169 14.28 -2.25 6.58
CA SER A 169 14.81 -1.64 7.80
C SER A 169 14.82 -2.67 8.94
N ASP A 170 15.87 -2.64 9.74
CA ASP A 170 15.91 -3.40 10.99
C ASP A 170 14.82 -2.89 11.94
N ARG A 171 14.14 -3.83 12.61
CA ARG A 171 13.03 -3.56 13.53
C ARG A 171 13.31 -4.12 14.94
N GLY A 172 14.50 -4.67 15.16
CA GLY A 172 14.91 -5.29 16.41
C GLY A 172 14.43 -6.74 16.55
N GLU A 173 15.11 -7.50 17.40
CA GLU A 173 14.90 -8.95 17.59
C GLU A 173 13.53 -9.31 18.17
N ASP A 174 12.89 -8.39 18.91
CA ASP A 174 11.58 -8.61 19.55
C ASP A 174 10.38 -8.29 18.64
N PHE A 175 10.61 -8.05 17.34
CA PHE A 175 9.54 -7.64 16.42
C PHE A 175 8.60 -8.80 16.05
N LEU A 176 7.41 -8.80 16.63
CA LEU A 176 6.40 -9.86 16.47
C LEU A 176 5.90 -10.09 15.03
N LEU A 177 6.13 -9.17 14.10
CA LEU A 177 5.64 -9.26 12.71
C LEU A 177 6.75 -9.58 11.71
N GLU A 178 7.87 -10.16 12.14
CA GLU A 178 8.98 -10.43 11.25
C GLU A 178 8.60 -11.38 10.09
N GLU A 179 7.85 -12.45 10.37
CA GLU A 179 7.36 -13.37 9.34
C GLU A 179 6.41 -12.68 8.33
N VAL A 180 5.58 -11.76 8.83
CA VAL A 180 4.67 -10.95 8.00
C VAL A 180 5.46 -10.03 7.08
N VAL A 181 6.46 -9.32 7.62
CA VAL A 181 7.34 -8.44 6.85
C VAL A 181 8.14 -9.23 5.82
N ASN A 182 8.71 -10.37 6.19
CA ASN A 182 9.48 -11.21 5.27
C ASN A 182 8.62 -11.72 4.11
N THR A 183 7.38 -12.13 4.38
CA THR A 183 6.43 -12.52 3.34
C THR A 183 6.09 -11.35 2.43
N ILE A 184 5.76 -10.19 3.00
CA ILE A 184 5.45 -8.97 2.25
C ILE A 184 6.65 -8.61 1.37
N LEU A 185 7.86 -8.61 1.92
CA LEU A 185 9.10 -8.27 1.20
C LEU A 185 9.39 -9.25 0.06
N SER A 186 9.23 -10.55 0.29
CA SER A 186 9.45 -11.58 -0.72
C SER A 186 8.53 -11.37 -1.93
N LYS A 187 7.22 -11.27 -1.71
CA LYS A 187 6.25 -11.01 -2.80
C LYS A 187 6.45 -9.62 -3.40
N TYR A 188 6.80 -8.63 -2.59
CA TYR A 188 7.08 -7.29 -3.07
C TYR A 188 8.24 -7.30 -4.07
N ILE A 189 9.34 -7.99 -3.77
CA ILE A 189 10.51 -8.08 -4.66
C ILE A 189 10.14 -8.78 -5.98
N GLU A 190 9.35 -9.85 -5.91
CA GLU A 190 8.87 -10.57 -7.10
C GLU A 190 8.15 -9.62 -8.06
N TYR A 191 7.14 -8.88 -7.58
CA TYR A 191 6.40 -7.93 -8.41
C TYR A 191 7.22 -6.70 -8.78
N PHE A 192 8.03 -6.17 -7.87
CA PHE A 192 8.84 -4.98 -8.10
C PHE A 192 9.81 -5.20 -9.26
N ASN A 193 10.53 -6.34 -9.29
CA ASN A 193 11.47 -6.65 -10.36
C ASN A 193 10.82 -6.66 -11.75
N LEU A 194 9.53 -7.02 -11.85
CA LEU A 194 8.78 -7.05 -13.10
C LEU A 194 8.39 -5.66 -13.61
N ILE A 195 8.10 -4.73 -12.70
CA ILE A 195 7.60 -3.39 -13.07
C ILE A 195 8.70 -2.32 -13.12
N THR A 196 9.86 -2.61 -12.55
CA THR A 196 10.95 -1.65 -12.35
C THR A 196 11.45 -1.03 -13.66
N GLU A 197 11.52 -1.80 -14.75
CA GLU A 197 12.11 -1.33 -16.01
C GLU A 197 11.34 -0.14 -16.66
N PHE A 198 10.01 -0.22 -16.75
CA PHE A 198 9.22 0.86 -17.36
C PHE A 198 9.05 2.06 -16.42
N LEU A 199 9.03 1.80 -15.11
CA LEU A 199 8.96 2.84 -14.09
C LEU A 199 10.25 3.68 -14.07
N HIS A 200 11.41 3.07 -14.35
CA HIS A 200 12.66 3.79 -14.50
C HIS A 200 12.62 4.81 -15.63
N ILE A 201 12.09 4.42 -16.80
CA ILE A 201 11.96 5.33 -17.95
C ILE A 201 11.03 6.49 -17.59
N SER A 202 9.87 6.17 -17.02
CA SER A 202 8.86 7.16 -16.63
C SER A 202 9.40 8.17 -15.62
N ALA A 203 10.09 7.68 -14.58
CA ALA A 203 10.67 8.53 -13.55
C ALA A 203 11.88 9.33 -14.06
N PHE A 204 12.66 8.80 -15.01
CA PHE A 204 13.76 9.55 -15.64
C PHE A 204 13.27 10.72 -16.50
N LEU A 205 12.18 10.51 -17.25
CA LEU A 205 11.58 11.53 -18.09
C LEU A 205 10.93 12.67 -17.29
N ASP A 206 10.65 12.45 -16.01
CA ASP A 206 10.13 13.49 -15.13
C ASP A 206 11.27 14.40 -14.64
N PRO A 207 11.25 15.71 -14.98
CA PRO A 207 12.28 16.65 -14.57
C PRO A 207 12.50 16.71 -13.06
N ARG A 208 11.45 16.45 -12.26
CA ARG A 208 11.51 16.46 -10.79
C ARG A 208 12.40 15.35 -10.24
N TYR A 209 12.39 14.18 -10.89
CA TYR A 209 13.12 12.99 -10.43
C TYR A 209 14.44 12.76 -11.16
N LYS A 210 14.64 13.43 -12.31
CA LYS A 210 15.86 13.35 -13.12
C LYS A 210 17.15 13.53 -12.30
N LYS A 211 17.20 14.53 -11.41
CA LYS A 211 18.38 14.78 -10.55
C LYS A 211 18.57 13.68 -9.49
N LEU A 212 17.50 13.23 -8.86
CA LEU A 212 17.51 12.20 -7.80
C LEU A 212 17.94 10.82 -8.33
N LEU A 213 17.54 10.51 -9.57
CA LEU A 213 17.81 9.23 -10.21
C LEU A 213 19.16 9.19 -10.94
N SER A 214 19.67 10.32 -11.42
CA SER A 214 20.92 10.41 -12.21
C SER A 214 22.14 9.71 -11.59
N LYS A 215 22.26 9.65 -10.25
CA LYS A 215 23.38 9.00 -9.56
C LYS A 215 23.31 7.45 -9.55
N LYS A 216 22.12 6.84 -9.59
CA LYS A 216 21.92 5.38 -9.59
C LYS A 216 21.58 4.82 -10.98
N VAL A 217 21.01 5.64 -11.86
CA VAL A 217 20.47 5.25 -13.16
C VAL A 217 21.55 5.07 -14.24
N SER A 218 22.76 5.57 -14.01
CA SER A 218 23.88 5.46 -14.95
C SER A 218 24.22 4.01 -15.33
N SER A 219 24.26 3.07 -14.38
CA SER A 219 24.60 1.66 -14.64
C SER A 219 23.47 0.85 -15.30
N PHE A 220 22.20 1.17 -14.99
CA PHE A 220 21.03 0.58 -15.63
C PHE A 220 20.90 1.04 -17.09
N TYR A 221 21.16 2.32 -17.37
CA TYR A 221 21.16 2.85 -18.74
C TYR A 221 22.35 2.39 -19.57
N GLN A 222 23.52 2.17 -18.96
CA GLN A 222 24.64 1.51 -19.64
C GLN A 222 24.24 0.09 -20.09
N LYS A 223 23.55 -0.67 -19.24
CA LYS A 223 23.00 -1.99 -19.62
C LYS A 223 21.93 -1.90 -20.71
N LEU A 224 20.96 -0.98 -20.61
CA LEU A 224 19.92 -0.78 -21.65
C LEU A 224 20.49 -0.36 -23.01
N LYS A 225 21.55 0.46 -23.03
CA LYS A 225 22.29 0.81 -24.25
C LYS A 225 22.90 -0.40 -24.96
N HIS A 226 23.27 -1.45 -24.22
CA HIS A 226 23.82 -2.68 -24.79
C HIS A 226 22.74 -3.69 -25.23
N THR A 227 21.58 -3.73 -24.57
CA THR A 227 20.55 -4.77 -24.83
C THR A 227 19.59 -4.44 -25.98
N SER A 228 19.60 -3.24 -26.57
CA SER A 228 18.55 -2.88 -27.53
C SER A 228 19.04 -2.03 -28.72
N GLN A 229 19.37 -2.70 -29.82
CA GLN A 229 19.27 -2.14 -31.19
C GLN A 229 17.84 -1.61 -31.50
N GLN A 230 16.85 -1.88 -30.65
CA GLN A 230 15.48 -1.36 -30.74
C GLN A 230 15.24 -0.04 -29.96
N ALA A 231 16.12 0.38 -29.04
CA ALA A 231 15.97 1.67 -28.34
C ALA A 231 16.34 2.88 -29.20
N GLN A 232 17.07 2.67 -30.30
CA GLN A 232 17.48 3.72 -31.24
C GLN A 232 16.26 4.46 -31.83
N ILE A 233 15.15 3.74 -32.07
CA ILE A 233 13.91 4.29 -32.65
C ILE A 233 13.12 5.15 -31.65
N MET A 234 13.17 4.84 -30.34
CA MET A 234 12.56 5.70 -29.30
C MET A 234 13.44 6.90 -28.94
N ASN A 235 14.77 6.74 -29.04
CA ASN A 235 15.73 7.78 -28.75
C ASN A 235 15.68 8.90 -29.82
N ASP A 236 15.44 8.57 -31.08
CA ASP A 236 15.36 9.59 -32.15
C ASP A 236 14.15 10.52 -32.02
N LYS A 237 13.03 10.06 -31.44
CA LYS A 237 11.89 10.93 -31.10
C LYS A 237 12.15 11.77 -29.86
N ALA A 238 12.79 11.22 -28.82
CA ALA A 238 13.15 11.97 -27.62
C ALA A 238 14.26 13.00 -27.87
N HIS A 239 15.21 12.71 -28.76
CA HIS A 239 16.29 13.61 -29.16
C HIS A 239 15.78 14.80 -30.00
N LYS A 240 14.73 14.58 -30.81
CA LYS A 240 14.02 15.66 -31.52
C LYS A 240 13.34 16.67 -30.58
N TYR A 241 12.82 16.22 -29.44
CA TYR A 241 12.31 17.12 -28.39
C TYR A 241 13.43 17.80 -27.59
N TRP A 242 14.61 17.17 -27.49
CA TRP A 242 15.77 17.69 -26.77
C TRP A 242 16.37 18.94 -27.46
N LEU A 243 16.41 18.98 -28.79
CA LEU A 243 16.92 20.14 -29.55
C LEU A 243 15.99 21.36 -29.56
N PHE A 244 14.71 21.20 -29.22
CA PHE A 244 13.77 22.33 -29.10
C PHE A 244 13.79 22.98 -27.70
N ALA A 245 14.17 22.23 -26.66
CA ALA A 245 14.12 22.70 -25.27
C ALA A 245 15.32 23.56 -24.85
N GLU A 246 16.35 23.70 -25.69
CA GLU A 246 17.48 24.64 -25.48
C GLU A 246 17.24 26.02 -26.13
N ALA A 247 16.07 26.26 -26.73
CA ALA A 247 15.77 27.51 -27.43
C ALA A 247 14.99 28.57 -26.63
N ASP A 248 14.56 28.32 -25.39
CA ASP A 248 13.75 29.30 -24.65
C ASP A 248 14.45 29.81 -23.37
N LYS A 249 15.30 30.83 -23.55
CA LYS A 249 15.90 31.64 -22.47
C LYS A 249 15.00 32.81 -22.04
N THR A 250 13.68 32.74 -22.26
CA THR A 250 12.79 33.92 -22.09
C THR A 250 11.56 33.71 -21.22
N ILE A 251 11.60 32.80 -20.24
CA ILE A 251 10.50 32.68 -19.27
C ILE A 251 11.00 33.09 -17.88
N LYS A 252 10.64 34.31 -17.47
CA LYS A 252 10.83 34.84 -16.12
C LYS A 252 10.04 34.01 -15.10
N LEU A 253 10.62 33.89 -13.90
CA LEU A 253 9.97 33.40 -12.69
C LEU A 253 8.63 34.11 -12.48
N LEU A 254 7.58 33.32 -12.19
CA LEU A 254 6.33 33.83 -11.64
C LEU A 254 6.33 33.50 -10.14
N ASP A 255 6.45 34.56 -9.35
CA ASP A 255 6.23 34.57 -7.92
C ASP A 255 4.74 34.37 -7.60
N TRP A 256 4.44 33.28 -6.89
CA TRP A 256 3.58 33.24 -5.69
C TRP A 256 3.79 31.90 -4.98
#